data_AF-A0A914G5C2-F1
#
_entry.id   AF-A0A914G5C2-F1
#
_cell.length_a   1.000
_cell.length_b   1.000
_cell.length_c   1.000
_cell.angle_alpha   90.00
_cell.angle_beta   90.00
_cell.angle_gamma   90.00
#
_symmetry.space_group_name_H-M   'P 1'
#
loop_
_entity.id
_entity.type
_entity.pdbx_description
1 polymer ?
#
loop_
_entity_poly.entity_id
_entity_poly.type
_entity_poly.pdbx_seq_one_letter_code
_entity_poly.pdbx_strand_id
1 'polypeptide(L)' 'MPWFGLDIGGTLTKLVYFEPTDHGEYMDTEDEVQRGKTIRHYLVHNKAYGETGIRDEHLQLDNVLINVILTTLKTIT' A
#
# COMPACT_ATOMS: atom_id res chain seq x y z
N MET A 1 -3.28 -6.94 -8.16
CA MET A 1 -2.06 -7.12 -7.33
C MET A 1 -1.61 -5.82 -6.67
N PRO A 2 -1.14 -5.83 -5.40
CA PRO A 2 -0.67 -4.62 -4.71
C PRO A 2 0.68 -4.12 -5.24
N TRP A 3 0.88 -2.81 -5.29
CA TRP A 3 2.15 -2.19 -5.69
C TRP A 3 2.87 -1.64 -4.47
N PHE A 4 4.18 -1.88 -4.41
CA PHE A 4 5.03 -1.50 -3.29
C PHE A 4 6.35 -0.89 -3.76
N GLY A 5 6.82 0.11 -3.02
CA GLY A 5 8.21 0.53 -3.00
C GLY A 5 8.80 0.17 -1.64
N LEU A 6 10.00 -0.42 -1.62
CA LEU A 6 10.67 -0.82 -0.39
C LEU A 6 12.10 -0.25 -0.40
N ASP A 7 12.44 0.46 0.67
CA ASP A 7 13.79 0.96 0.93
C ASP A 7 14.26 0.41 2.29
N ILE A 8 15.33 -0.39 2.28
CA ILE A 8 15.86 -1.04 3.48
C ILE A 8 17.14 -0.32 3.88
N GLY A 9 17.00 0.61 4.83
CA GLY A 9 18.13 1.33 5.40
C GLY A 9 18.82 0.57 6.54
N GLY A 10 19.96 1.11 7.00
CA GLY A 10 20.70 0.53 8.13
C GLY A 10 20.05 0.72 9.52
N THR A 11 18.96 1.48 9.60
CA THR A 11 18.24 1.75 10.86
C THR A 11 16.74 1.55 10.72
N LEU A 12 16.15 2.08 9.63
CA LEU A 12 14.73 2.00 9.36
C LEU A 12 14.50 1.37 7.98
N THR A 13 13.40 0.63 7.85
CA THR A 13 12.87 0.19 6.58
C THR A 13 11.68 1.08 6.24
N LYS A 14 11.58 1.54 4.99
CA LYS A 14 10.43 2.31 4.52
C LYS A 14 9.67 1.50 3.48
N LEU A 15 8.37 1.37 3.70
CA LEU A 15 7.43 0.79 2.76
C LEU A 15 6.52 1.90 2.23
N VAL A 16 6.44 2.02 0.90
CA VAL A 16 5.44 2.85 0.22
C VAL A 16 4.41 1.90 -0.40
N TYR A 17 3.16 1.99 0.05
CA TYR A 17 2.04 1.27 -0.54
C TYR A 17 1.26 2.19 -1.46
N PHE A 18 1.04 1.74 -2.70
CA PHE A 18 0.23 2.44 -3.69
C PHE A 18 -1.16 1.82 -3.70
N GLU A 19 -2.13 2.51 -3.11
CA GLU A 19 -3.52 2.10 -3.09
C GLU A 19 -4.22 2.62 -4.35
N PRO A 20 -4.61 1.76 -5.31
CA PRO A 20 -5.35 2.22 -6.48
C PRO A 20 -6.77 2.63 -6.09
N THR A 21 -7.24 3.77 -6.62
CA THR A 21 -8.62 4.23 -6.40
C THR A 21 -9.63 3.45 -7.22
N ASP A 22 -9.20 2.86 -8.35
CA ASP A 22 -10.02 2.01 -9.20
C ASP A 22 -9.40 0.59 -9.32
N HIS A 23 -10.21 -0.43 -9.08
CA HIS A 23 -9.80 -1.83 -9.05
C HIS A 23 -10.09 -2.43 -10.41
N GLY A 24 -9.20 -2.21 -11.37
CA GLY A 24 -9.17 -3.05 -12.56
C GLY A 24 -8.80 -4.48 -12.16
N GLU A 25 -9.77 -5.28 -11.72
CA GLU A 25 -9.61 -6.70 -11.30
C GLU A 25 -9.28 -7.64 -12.48
N TYR A 26 -8.90 -7.10 -13.65
CA TYR A 26 -9.16 -7.77 -14.92
C TYR A 26 -8.23 -8.95 -15.28
N MET A 27 -7.22 -9.32 -14.47
CA MET A 27 -6.27 -10.38 -14.84
C MET A 27 -5.73 -11.24 -13.67
N ASP A 28 -6.31 -11.14 -12.47
CA ASP A 28 -5.83 -11.87 -11.29
C ASP A 28 -6.66 -13.14 -11.04
N THR A 29 -6.04 -14.20 -10.51
CA THR A 29 -6.77 -15.38 -10.01
C THR A 29 -7.61 -15.04 -8.77
N GLU A 30 -8.67 -15.81 -8.46
CA GLU A 30 -9.50 -15.57 -7.27
C GLU A 30 -8.67 -15.51 -5.97
N ASP A 31 -7.66 -16.38 -5.85
CA ASP A 31 -6.74 -16.40 -4.72
C ASP A 31 -5.89 -15.12 -4.62
N GLU A 32 -5.41 -14.60 -5.74
CA GLU A 32 -4.65 -13.34 -5.80
C GLU A 32 -5.53 -12.14 -5.44
N VAL A 33 -6.78 -12.13 -5.91
CA VAL A 33 -7.77 -11.11 -5.55
C VAL A 33 -8.02 -11.15 -4.05
N GLN A 34 -8.22 -12.33 -3.45
CA GLN A 34 -8.50 -12.46 -2.02
C GLN A 34 -7.30 -12.07 -1.15
N ARG A 35 -6.09 -12.46 -1.54
CA ARG A 35 -4.84 -12.02 -0.89
C ARG A 35 -4.68 -10.50 -0.99
N GLY A 36 -4.91 -9.93 -2.17
CA GLY A 36 -4.87 -8.48 -2.39
C GLY A 36 -5.85 -7.72 -1.48
N LYS A 37 -7.09 -8.20 -1.36
CA LYS A 37 -8.11 -7.66 -0.44
C LYS A 37 -7.66 -7.69 1.02
N THR A 38 -7.05 -8.80 1.44
CA THR A 38 -6.56 -9.00 2.81
C THR A 38 -5.42 -8.02 3.13
N ILE A 39 -4.42 -7.94 2.24
CA ILE A 39 -3.27 -7.03 2.38
C ILE A 39 -3.74 -5.57 2.40
N ARG A 40 -4.61 -5.18 1.47
CA ARG A 40 -5.18 -3.82 1.43
C ARG A 40 -5.92 -3.50 2.71
N HIS A 41 -6.78 -4.40 3.18
CA HIS A 41 -7.52 -4.17 4.42
C HIS A 41 -6.57 -3.92 5.59
N TYR A 42 -5.54 -4.75 5.74
CA TYR A 42 -4.52 -4.60 6.77
C TYR A 42 -3.79 -3.25 6.67
N LEU A 43 -3.33 -2.85 5.49
CA LEU A 43 -2.55 -1.62 5.30
C LEU A 43 -3.38 -0.34 5.44
N VAL A 44 -4.66 -0.35 5.02
CA VAL A 44 -5.50 0.85 5.00
C VAL A 44 -6.18 1.11 6.34
N HIS A 45 -6.65 0.07 7.03
CA HIS A 45 -7.44 0.22 8.26
C HIS A 45 -6.60 0.33 9.52
N ASN A 46 -5.32 -0.01 9.46
CA ASN A 46 -4.41 0.10 10.60
C ASN A 46 -3.50 1.33 10.47
N LYS A 47 -3.04 1.82 11.64
CA LYS A 47 -2.01 2.86 11.74
C LYS A 47 -0.71 2.33 12.36
N ALA A 48 -0.81 1.28 13.18
CA ALA A 48 0.33 0.56 13.74
C ALA A 48 0.32 -0.87 13.22
N TYR A 49 1.49 -1.41 12.89
CA TYR A 49 1.68 -2.73 12.30
C TYR A 49 2.68 -3.53 13.13
N GLY A 50 2.21 -4.60 13.76
CA GLY A 50 3.01 -5.35 14.73
C GLY A 50 3.34 -4.48 15.95
N GLU A 51 4.58 -4.58 16.43
CA GLU A 51 5.04 -3.84 17.62
C GLU A 51 5.62 -2.46 17.29
N THR A 52 6.23 -2.30 16.11
CA THR A 52 7.07 -1.11 15.80
C THR A 52 6.71 -0.39 14.50
N GLY A 53 5.95 -1.01 13.59
CA GLY A 53 5.62 -0.40 12.31
C GLY A 53 4.56 0.68 12.44
N ILE A 54 4.74 1.83 11.79
CA ILE A 54 3.84 2.98 11.90
C ILE A 54 3.53 3.56 10.52
N ARG A 55 2.25 3.84 10.24
CA ARG A 55 1.82 4.58 9.04
C ARG A 55 1.96 6.09 9.27
N ASP A 56 2.77 6.74 8.46
CA ASP A 56 2.97 8.19 8.49
C ASP A 56 1.81 8.92 7.79
N GLU A 57 0.64 9.01 8.44
CA GLU A 57 -0.59 9.55 7.83
C GLU A 57 -0.44 10.98 7.30
N HIS A 58 0.38 11.79 7.96
CA HIS A 58 0.67 13.16 7.57
C HIS A 58 1.50 13.27 6.27
N LEU A 59 2.08 12.17 5.80
CA LEU A 59 2.83 12.07 4.55
C LEU A 59 2.01 11.44 3.41
N GLN A 60 0.73 11.12 3.65
CA GLN A 60 -0.13 10.55 2.62
C GLN A 60 -0.25 11.51 1.43
N LEU A 61 -0.09 10.97 0.22
CA LEU A 61 -0.33 11.70 -1.02
C LEU A 61 -1.57 11.14 -1.70
N ASP A 62 -2.60 11.97 -1.83
CA ASP A 62 -3.85 11.60 -2.48
C ASP A 62 -3.86 12.01 -3.96
N ASN A 63 -4.61 11.27 -4.77
CA ASN A 63 -4.86 11.56 -6.18
C ASN A 63 -3.59 11.65 -7.04
N VAL A 64 -2.61 10.78 -6.76
CA VAL A 64 -1.37 10.69 -7.53
C VAL A 64 -1.58 9.77 -8.74
N LEU A 65 -1.29 10.27 -9.94
CA LEU A 65 -1.38 9.49 -11.17
C LEU A 65 -0.08 8.70 -11.38
N ILE A 66 -0.15 7.37 -11.31
CA ILE A 66 0.98 6.46 -11.54
C ILE A 66 0.58 5.43 -12.59
N ASN A 67 1.35 5.34 -13.67
CA ASN A 67 1.05 4.44 -14.79
C ASN A 67 -0.41 4.56 -15.28
N VAL A 68 -0.92 5.80 -15.33
CA VAL A 68 -2.31 6.13 -15.74
C VAL A 68 -3.39 5.68 -14.75
N ILE A 69 -3.01 5.16 -13.58
CA ILE A 69 -3.93 4.81 -12.48
C ILE A 69 -3.90 5.92 -11.43
N LEU A 70 -5.07 6.38 -11.00
CA LEU A 70 -5.19 7.30 -9.87
C LEU A 70 -4.99 6.52 -8.56
N THR A 71 -4.14 7.03 -7.68
CA THR A 71 -3.69 6.30 -6.49
C THR A 71 -3.59 7.21 -5.27
N THR A 72 -3.66 6.58 -4.09
CA THR A 72 -3.24 7.17 -2.81
C THR A 72 -1.97 6.46 -2.36
N LEU A 73 -0.91 7.23 -2.08
CA LEU A 73 0.36 6.72 -1.56
C LEU A 73 0.36 6.79 -0.04
N LYS A 74 0.70 5.67 0.59
CA LYS A 74 0.84 5.56 2.05
C LYS A 74 2.26 5.16 2.38
N THR A 75 2.91 5.90 3.28
CA THR A 75 4.24 5.59 3.78
C THR A 75 4.15 4.92 5.14
N ILE A 76 4.96 3.88 5.32
CA ILE A 76 5.08 3.11 6.55
C ILE A 76 6.57 3.01 6.89
N THR A 77 6.91 3.25 8.15
CA THR A 77 8.26 3.17 8.71
C THR A 77 8.33 2.09 9.79
#